data_AF-A0A5C6XME4-F1
#
_entry.id   AF-A0A5C6XME4-F1
#
_cell.length_a   1.000
_cell.length_b   1.000
_cell.length_c   1.000
_cell.angle_alpha   90.00
_cell.angle_beta   90.00
_cell.angle_gamma   90.00
#
_symmetry.space_group_name_H-M   'P 1'
#
loop_
_entity.id
_entity.type
_entity.pdbx_description
1 polymer ?
#
loop_
_entity_poly.entity_id
_entity_poly.type
_entity_poly.pdbx_seq_one_letter_code
_entity_poly.pdbx_strand_id
1 'polypeptide(L)'
;MFTPRGSRLVPTLASLAAIVSLTACEEAVTIGPANQAQTVGGVTFEPGPYSARYLELDDQGSTIEYPRPVLTIPVTVTNAGEDNVVYSPSHASQQMTEGSTPLLYPAPPAETPLAEFSKAPISGVYLDRGSLPGQVTTTTTLAPGESISDIFLFELPDASVRDLVLSLPPSMHRGKNPVLFALTYEPSTPEGPAVYEVGQSIDFEGVSFEVTAVDQSYIKLKDSSDKEGYSADPVLRIDYKLTNQGEEAVSFEPGHRDLSGRQGARLQSATASLNRVRLPSNTTAEGQLERDTEIAAGTSVTDFALFERPDAAGSLTFEFPADHFARSGKVRVSIPFEPAEVAVPEEMKKAEK
;
A
#
# COMPACT_ATOMS: atom_id res chain seq x y z
N MET A 1 58.93 -78.41 43.79
CA MET A 1 58.18 -79.38 42.98
C MET A 1 56.80 -78.78 42.74
N PHE A 2 56.51 -78.44 41.47
CA PHE A 2 55.22 -78.13 40.83
C PHE A 2 54.24 -77.07 41.40
N THR A 3 54.17 -75.93 40.71
CA THR A 3 52.98 -75.06 40.41
C THR A 3 51.87 -75.84 39.65
N PRO A 4 50.65 -75.32 39.29
CA PRO A 4 50.13 -73.92 39.28
C PRO A 4 48.63 -73.74 39.71
N ARG A 5 48.10 -72.53 39.96
CA ARG A 5 47.15 -71.69 39.14
C ARG A 5 46.25 -70.96 40.15
N GLY A 6 45.80 -69.71 40.03
CA GLY A 6 46.05 -68.65 39.06
C GLY A 6 45.33 -67.35 39.48
N SER A 7 45.80 -66.24 38.92
CA SER A 7 45.03 -65.10 38.39
C SER A 7 43.95 -64.43 39.26
N ARG A 8 44.16 -63.17 39.67
CA ARG A 8 43.78 -61.97 38.89
C ARG A 8 44.05 -60.68 39.69
N LEU A 9 44.68 -59.73 38.99
CA LEU A 9 44.74 -58.32 39.36
C LEU A 9 43.32 -57.74 39.38
N VAL A 10 42.98 -56.97 40.41
CA VAL A 10 41.80 -56.10 40.45
C VAL A 10 42.32 -54.67 40.25
N PRO A 11 42.05 -54.01 39.12
CA PRO A 11 42.32 -52.60 38.99
C PRO A 11 41.15 -51.80 39.61
N THR A 12 41.55 -50.78 40.35
CA THR A 12 40.77 -49.66 40.83
C THR A 12 40.05 -48.99 39.66
N LEU A 13 38.72 -48.93 39.70
CA LEU A 13 37.91 -48.10 38.79
C LEU A 13 37.16 -47.08 39.65
N ALA A 14 37.78 -45.91 39.79
CA ALA A 14 37.10 -44.72 40.24
C ALA A 14 36.08 -44.35 39.16
N SER A 15 34.80 -44.50 39.49
CA SER A 15 33.69 -44.08 38.64
C SER A 15 33.65 -42.55 38.59
N LEU A 16 34.37 -41.96 37.63
CA LEU A 16 34.07 -40.63 37.13
C LEU A 16 32.73 -40.75 36.38
N ALA A 17 31.63 -40.44 37.06
CA ALA A 17 30.36 -40.23 36.38
C ALA A 17 30.50 -38.95 35.54
N ALA A 18 30.75 -39.13 34.24
CA ALA A 18 30.65 -38.06 33.26
C ALA A 18 29.21 -37.57 33.27
N ILE A 19 28.98 -36.40 33.86
CA ILE A 19 27.78 -35.60 33.60
C ILE A 19 27.95 -35.15 32.15
N VAL A 20 27.42 -35.95 31.22
CA VAL A 20 27.14 -35.51 29.87
C VAL A 20 25.98 -34.54 30.02
N SER A 21 26.29 -33.25 30.12
CA SER A 21 25.35 -32.18 29.92
C SER A 21 24.70 -32.41 28.55
N LEU A 22 23.44 -32.86 28.57
CA LEU A 22 22.53 -32.80 27.44
C LEU A 22 22.26 -31.32 27.17
N THR A 23 23.21 -30.62 26.56
CA THR A 23 22.87 -29.45 25.76
C THR A 23 22.03 -30.01 24.63
N ALA A 24 20.72 -29.76 24.66
CA ALA A 24 19.89 -29.89 23.48
C ALA A 24 20.65 -29.22 22.33
N CYS A 25 21.08 -30.00 21.33
CA CYS A 25 21.70 -29.45 20.14
C CYS A 25 20.69 -28.49 19.54
N GLU A 26 20.94 -27.20 19.73
CA GLU A 26 20.18 -26.15 19.08
C GLU A 26 20.41 -26.32 17.57
N GLU A 27 19.35 -26.59 16.83
CA GLU A 27 19.43 -26.78 15.40
C GLU A 27 19.98 -25.50 14.78
N ALA A 28 21.04 -25.64 13.99
CA ALA A 28 21.70 -24.50 13.37
C ALA A 28 20.68 -23.72 12.52
N VAL A 29 20.68 -22.40 12.64
CA VAL A 29 19.79 -21.55 11.82
C VAL A 29 20.17 -21.72 10.36
N THR A 30 19.24 -22.25 9.57
CA THR A 30 19.38 -22.42 8.12
C THR A 30 18.54 -21.40 7.39
N ILE A 31 18.95 -21.07 6.15
CA ILE A 31 18.19 -20.20 5.27
C ILE A 31 17.33 -21.09 4.37
N GLY A 32 16.02 -21.03 4.54
CA GLY A 32 15.07 -21.72 3.66
C GLY A 32 14.80 -20.91 2.38
N PRO A 33 14.22 -21.53 1.33
CA PRO A 33 13.93 -20.84 0.08
C PRO A 33 12.72 -19.89 0.19
N ALA A 34 12.72 -18.78 -0.56
CA ALA A 34 11.64 -17.77 -0.58
C ALA A 34 10.24 -18.35 -0.75
N ASN A 35 10.12 -19.33 -1.65
CA ASN A 35 8.87 -19.84 -2.19
C ASN A 35 8.35 -21.07 -1.45
N GLN A 36 8.85 -21.34 -0.25
CA GLN A 36 8.43 -22.46 0.57
C GLN A 36 8.07 -21.97 1.96
N ALA A 37 6.85 -22.26 2.38
CA ALA A 37 6.43 -22.00 3.75
C ALA A 37 7.33 -22.74 4.75
N GLN A 38 7.70 -22.06 5.84
CA GLN A 38 8.51 -22.64 6.91
C GLN A 38 7.76 -22.57 8.23
N THR A 39 7.67 -23.71 8.93
CA THR A 39 7.03 -23.82 10.24
C THR A 39 8.06 -23.86 11.35
N VAL A 40 8.01 -22.88 12.26
CA VAL A 40 8.91 -22.80 13.42
C VAL A 40 8.11 -22.33 14.64
N GLY A 41 8.32 -22.99 15.79
CA GLY A 41 7.67 -22.59 17.03
C GLY A 41 6.13 -22.57 16.96
N GLY A 42 5.53 -23.49 16.21
CA GLY A 42 4.09 -23.60 16.03
C GLY A 42 3.47 -22.55 15.08
N VAL A 43 4.28 -21.79 14.35
CA VAL A 43 3.81 -20.78 13.38
C VAL A 43 4.43 -21.08 12.03
N THR A 44 3.60 -21.05 10.98
CA THR A 44 4.05 -21.15 9.60
C THR A 44 4.14 -19.76 8.99
N PHE A 45 5.27 -19.47 8.37
CA PHE A 45 5.51 -18.23 7.63
C PHE A 45 5.65 -18.54 6.15
N GLU A 46 4.95 -17.78 5.32
CA GLU A 46 5.00 -17.90 3.86
C GLU A 46 5.18 -16.50 3.25
N PRO A 47 6.41 -16.13 2.87
CA PRO A 47 6.64 -14.89 2.12
C PRO A 47 6.03 -14.97 0.73
N GLY A 48 5.25 -13.95 0.36
CA GLY A 48 4.77 -13.74 -0.98
C GLY A 48 5.79 -13.01 -1.87
N PRO A 49 5.45 -12.75 -3.14
CA PRO A 49 6.31 -11.99 -4.04
C PRO A 49 6.50 -10.57 -3.52
N TYR A 50 7.76 -10.10 -3.49
CA TYR A 50 8.05 -8.71 -3.16
C TYR A 50 7.70 -7.80 -4.34
N SER A 51 7.54 -6.51 -4.06
CA SER A 51 7.39 -5.49 -5.10
C SER A 51 8.04 -4.18 -4.68
N ALA A 52 8.65 -3.47 -5.64
CA ALA A 52 9.14 -2.11 -5.44
C ALA A 52 8.02 -1.14 -5.82
N ARG A 53 7.56 -0.29 -4.90
CA ARG A 53 6.38 0.56 -5.13
C ARG A 53 6.48 1.93 -4.47
N TYR A 54 5.84 2.93 -5.07
CA TYR A 54 5.45 4.15 -4.36
C TYR A 54 4.18 3.85 -3.55
N LEU A 55 4.16 4.29 -2.28
CA LEU A 55 3.03 3.99 -1.40
C LEU A 55 2.01 5.13 -1.39
N GLU A 56 0.74 4.73 -1.36
CA GLU A 56 -0.36 5.56 -0.91
C GLU A 56 -0.80 5.07 0.46
N LEU A 57 -0.94 6.01 1.39
CA LEU A 57 -1.28 5.75 2.79
C LEU A 57 -2.62 6.41 3.10
N ASP A 58 -3.43 5.73 3.90
CA ASP A 58 -4.65 6.26 4.48
C ASP A 58 -4.34 6.99 5.79
N ASP A 59 -4.50 8.31 5.81
CA ASP A 59 -4.40 9.17 6.97
C ASP A 59 -5.78 9.73 7.33
N GLN A 60 -6.52 8.98 8.16
CA GLN A 60 -7.84 9.36 8.67
C GLN A 60 -8.88 9.57 7.56
N GLY A 61 -8.86 8.70 6.55
CA GLY A 61 -9.72 8.74 5.38
C GLY A 61 -9.07 9.45 4.20
N SER A 62 -8.13 10.38 4.43
CA SER A 62 -7.45 11.10 3.35
C SER A 62 -6.22 10.36 2.86
N THR A 63 -6.00 10.37 1.54
CA THR A 63 -4.84 9.71 0.93
C THR A 63 -3.62 10.61 0.89
N ILE A 64 -2.51 10.12 1.45
CA ILE A 64 -1.19 10.76 1.37
C ILE A 64 -0.20 9.84 0.64
N GLU A 65 0.80 10.43 0.00
CA GLU A 65 1.84 9.68 -0.71
C GLU A 65 3.12 9.62 0.13
N TYR A 66 3.72 8.43 0.24
CA TYR A 66 5.03 8.29 0.86
C TYR A 66 6.11 8.75 -0.14
N PRO A 67 7.05 9.63 0.26
CA PRO A 67 7.88 10.40 -0.69
C PRO A 67 8.97 9.59 -1.39
N ARG A 68 9.20 8.34 -1.00
CA ARG A 68 10.25 7.47 -1.55
C ARG A 68 9.65 6.13 -1.93
N PRO A 69 10.11 5.45 -2.99
CA PRO A 69 9.69 4.09 -3.23
C PRO A 69 10.24 3.16 -2.15
N VAL A 70 9.53 2.07 -1.89
CA VAL A 70 9.87 1.06 -0.89
C VAL A 70 9.81 -0.34 -1.48
N LEU A 71 10.50 -1.27 -0.85
CA LEU A 71 10.31 -2.70 -1.09
C LEU A 71 9.23 -3.22 -0.13
N THR A 72 8.13 -3.72 -0.68
CA THR A 72 7.06 -4.37 0.09
C THR A 72 7.25 -5.87 0.03
N ILE A 73 7.18 -6.55 1.17
CA ILE A 73 7.20 -8.02 1.24
C ILE A 73 5.96 -8.49 2.01
N PRO A 74 4.93 -9.02 1.33
CA PRO A 74 3.80 -9.64 2.01
C PRO A 74 4.24 -10.96 2.64
N VAL A 75 3.76 -11.25 3.84
CA VAL A 75 4.01 -12.51 4.53
C VAL A 75 2.69 -13.00 5.13
N THR A 76 2.32 -14.22 4.77
CA THR A 76 1.22 -14.94 5.42
C THR A 76 1.76 -15.64 6.66
N VAL A 77 1.11 -15.41 7.79
CA VAL A 77 1.44 -15.98 9.10
C VAL A 77 0.27 -16.84 9.54
N THR A 78 0.51 -18.14 9.68
CA THR A 78 -0.52 -19.13 10.06
C THR A 78 -0.16 -19.75 11.40
N ASN A 79 -1.12 -19.77 12.34
CA ASN A 79 -0.95 -20.55 13.56
C ASN A 79 -1.09 -22.05 13.24
N ALA A 80 0.04 -22.76 13.18
CA ALA A 80 0.09 -24.19 12.91
C ALA A 80 0.12 -25.03 14.21
N GLY A 81 0.08 -24.39 15.38
CA GLY A 81 0.09 -25.03 16.68
C GLY A 81 -1.32 -25.31 17.22
N GLU A 82 -1.36 -25.95 18.39
CA GLU A 82 -2.62 -26.33 19.05
C GLU A 82 -3.19 -25.23 19.96
N ASP A 83 -2.36 -24.29 20.43
CA ASP A 83 -2.82 -23.14 21.23
C ASP A 83 -2.81 -21.84 20.44
N ASN A 84 -3.58 -20.86 20.90
CA ASN A 84 -3.63 -19.52 20.32
C ASN A 84 -2.25 -18.83 20.28
N VAL A 85 -1.96 -18.13 19.18
CA VAL A 85 -0.75 -17.32 19.01
C VAL A 85 -1.14 -15.85 19.01
N VAL A 86 -0.45 -15.04 19.81
CA VAL A 86 -0.62 -13.58 19.77
C VAL A 86 0.33 -13.02 18.72
N TYR A 87 -0.24 -12.48 17.64
CA TYR A 87 0.49 -11.75 16.61
C TYR A 87 0.52 -10.27 16.96
N SER A 88 1.71 -9.74 17.24
CA SER A 88 1.93 -8.31 17.47
C SER A 88 2.86 -7.76 16.39
N PRO A 89 2.35 -6.92 15.46
CA PRO A 89 3.18 -6.32 14.43
C PRO A 89 4.22 -5.40 15.05
N SER A 90 5.42 -5.38 14.47
CA SER A 90 6.57 -4.60 14.97
C SER A 90 6.91 -3.41 14.08
N HIS A 91 6.01 -3.03 13.16
CA HIS A 91 6.19 -1.94 12.20
C HIS A 91 6.56 -0.60 12.84
N ALA A 92 6.13 -0.35 14.08
CA ALA A 92 6.40 0.88 14.83
C ALA A 92 7.68 0.86 15.67
N SER A 93 8.48 -0.21 15.61
CA SER A 93 9.70 -0.31 16.42
C SER A 93 10.80 0.60 15.90
N GLN A 94 11.26 1.53 16.74
CA GLN A 94 12.43 2.38 16.43
C GLN A 94 13.76 1.65 16.57
N GLN A 95 13.78 0.52 17.27
CA GLN A 95 14.96 -0.33 17.43
C GLN A 95 14.74 -1.64 16.68
N MET A 96 15.48 -1.82 15.60
CA MET A 96 15.43 -3.04 14.80
C MET A 96 16.43 -4.06 15.37
N THR A 97 15.92 -5.22 15.80
CA THR A 97 16.75 -6.33 16.27
C THR A 97 16.23 -7.64 15.68
N GLU A 98 17.13 -8.58 15.43
CA GLU A 98 16.77 -9.90 14.90
C GLU A 98 15.86 -10.70 15.85
N GLY A 99 15.81 -10.31 17.13
CA GLY A 99 14.95 -10.90 18.13
C GLY A 99 13.51 -10.41 18.13
N SER A 100 13.24 -9.22 17.57
CA SER A 100 11.99 -8.49 17.79
C SER A 100 11.35 -7.87 16.56
N THR A 101 12.10 -7.68 15.47
CA THR A 101 11.62 -7.04 14.24
C THR A 101 12.05 -7.83 13.01
N PRO A 102 11.21 -7.93 11.97
CA PRO A 102 11.63 -8.40 10.66
C PRO A 102 12.82 -7.59 10.15
N LEU A 103 13.85 -8.28 9.66
CA LEU A 103 15.02 -7.67 9.05
C LEU A 103 15.17 -8.16 7.61
N LEU A 104 15.74 -7.31 6.77
CA LEU A 104 16.18 -7.66 5.42
C LEU A 104 17.65 -7.31 5.31
N TYR A 105 18.48 -8.21 4.80
CA TYR A 105 19.92 -7.94 4.60
C TYR A 105 20.46 -8.72 3.40
N PRO A 106 21.59 -8.29 2.80
CA PRO A 106 22.25 -9.05 1.74
C PRO A 106 22.61 -10.46 2.21
N ALA A 107 22.38 -11.47 1.39
CA ALA A 107 22.77 -12.83 1.72
C ALA A 107 24.30 -12.93 1.89
N PRO A 108 24.79 -13.78 2.82
CA PRO A 108 26.21 -14.04 2.93
C PRO A 108 26.75 -14.62 1.61
N PRO A 109 28.00 -14.30 1.22
CA PRO A 109 28.67 -15.03 0.15
C PRO A 109 28.67 -16.54 0.45
N ALA A 110 28.59 -17.38 -0.58
CA ALA A 110 28.45 -18.84 -0.41
C ALA A 110 29.53 -19.49 0.49
N GLU A 111 30.71 -18.88 0.58
CA GLU A 111 31.84 -19.37 1.38
C GLU A 111 31.85 -18.86 2.84
N THR A 112 30.97 -17.92 3.18
CA THR A 112 30.90 -17.31 4.52
C THR A 112 29.76 -17.92 5.34
N PRO A 113 30.04 -18.59 6.47
CA PRO A 113 29.00 -19.07 7.36
C PRO A 113 28.12 -17.93 7.86
N LEU A 114 26.80 -18.16 7.95
CA LEU A 114 25.84 -17.16 8.43
C LEU A 114 26.19 -16.59 9.82
N ALA A 115 26.76 -17.43 10.70
CA ALA A 115 27.16 -17.03 12.05
C ALA A 115 28.34 -16.04 12.06
N GLU A 116 29.16 -16.03 11.00
CA GLU A 116 30.34 -15.17 10.85
C GLU A 116 30.05 -13.93 9.97
N PHE A 117 28.90 -13.92 9.29
CA PHE A 117 28.50 -12.85 8.40
C PHE A 117 28.04 -11.61 9.19
N SER A 118 28.68 -10.47 8.92
CA SER A 118 28.23 -9.18 9.43
C SER A 118 26.94 -8.75 8.75
N LYS A 119 25.81 -8.98 9.40
CA LYS A 119 24.48 -8.59 8.92
C LYS A 119 24.36 -7.06 8.95
N ALA A 120 24.49 -6.41 7.79
CA ALA A 120 24.13 -5.01 7.62
C ALA A 120 22.66 -4.95 7.15
N PRO A 121 21.71 -4.60 8.02
CA PRO A 121 20.30 -4.55 7.63
C PRO A 121 20.05 -3.43 6.64
N ILE A 122 19.23 -3.72 5.64
CA ILE A 122 18.51 -2.73 4.86
C ILE A 122 17.48 -2.11 5.79
N SER A 123 17.43 -0.77 5.84
CA SER A 123 16.55 -0.05 6.75
C SER A 123 15.10 -0.47 6.56
N GLY A 124 14.41 -0.79 7.65
CA GLY A 124 12.95 -0.86 7.65
C GLY A 124 12.35 0.51 7.41
N VAL A 125 11.19 0.56 6.76
CA VAL A 125 10.45 1.80 6.57
C VAL A 125 9.39 1.93 7.65
N TYR A 126 9.58 2.95 8.49
CA TYR A 126 8.58 3.39 9.46
C TYR A 126 7.67 4.44 8.83
N LEU A 127 6.37 4.20 8.86
CA LEU A 127 5.35 5.17 8.44
C LEU A 127 5.02 6.08 9.63
N ASP A 128 5.50 7.31 9.59
CA ASP A 128 5.26 8.32 10.62
C ASP A 128 3.83 8.88 10.58
N ARG A 129 3.19 8.79 9.41
CA ARG A 129 1.82 9.22 9.14
C ARG A 129 1.11 8.25 8.21
N GLY A 130 -0.20 8.16 8.39
CA GLY A 130 -1.06 7.26 7.62
C GLY A 130 -0.80 5.78 7.88
N SER A 131 -1.62 4.95 7.27
CA SER A 131 -1.56 3.49 7.33
C SER A 131 -1.56 2.92 5.93
N LEU A 132 -0.79 1.86 5.70
CA LEU A 132 -0.78 1.17 4.42
C LEU A 132 -1.92 0.13 4.41
N PRO A 133 -2.85 0.17 3.43
CA PRO A 133 -3.87 -0.86 3.30
C PRO A 133 -3.26 -2.26 3.23
N GLY A 134 -3.79 -3.20 4.01
CA GLY A 134 -3.30 -4.57 4.11
C GLY A 134 -2.12 -4.78 5.07
N GLN A 135 -1.53 -3.72 5.64
CA GLN A 135 -0.58 -3.86 6.74
C GLN A 135 -1.34 -4.05 8.06
N VAL A 136 -0.92 -5.02 8.86
CA VAL A 136 -1.52 -5.29 10.17
C VAL A 136 -1.00 -4.26 11.16
N THR A 137 -1.89 -3.43 11.71
CA THR A 137 -1.53 -2.34 12.64
C THR A 137 -1.92 -2.63 14.09
N THR A 138 -2.74 -3.66 14.33
CA THR A 138 -3.23 -4.04 15.65
C THR A 138 -2.76 -5.43 16.05
N THR A 139 -2.65 -5.65 17.36
CA THR A 139 -2.34 -6.99 17.88
C THR A 139 -3.57 -7.89 17.75
N THR A 140 -3.37 -9.08 17.19
CA THR A 140 -4.43 -10.05 16.89
C THR A 140 -4.10 -11.40 17.50
N THR A 141 -5.10 -12.11 18.03
CA THR A 141 -4.92 -13.48 18.51
C THR A 141 -5.37 -14.44 17.41
N LEU A 142 -4.46 -15.29 16.96
CA LEU A 142 -4.69 -16.31 15.94
C LEU A 142 -5.05 -17.63 16.59
N ALA A 143 -6.26 -18.13 16.35
CA ALA A 143 -6.67 -19.49 16.73
C ALA A 143 -5.91 -20.56 15.91
N PRO A 144 -5.89 -21.83 16.34
CA PRO A 144 -5.31 -22.92 15.56
C PRO A 144 -5.86 -22.97 14.13
N GLY A 145 -4.95 -22.98 13.14
CA GLY A 145 -5.28 -22.97 11.72
C GLY A 145 -5.61 -21.58 11.13
N GLU A 146 -5.75 -20.55 11.97
CA GLU A 146 -6.03 -19.19 11.50
C GLU A 146 -4.79 -18.56 10.86
N SER A 147 -5.01 -17.74 9.83
CA SER A 147 -3.96 -17.05 9.10
C SER A 147 -4.24 -15.55 9.05
N ILE A 148 -3.16 -14.77 9.07
CA ILE A 148 -3.18 -13.34 8.81
C ILE A 148 -2.10 -13.00 7.77
N SER A 149 -2.39 -12.09 6.85
CA SER A 149 -1.40 -11.55 5.91
C SER A 149 -0.95 -10.19 6.40
N ASP A 150 0.35 -9.97 6.48
CA ASP A 150 0.95 -8.68 6.83
C ASP A 150 1.96 -8.24 5.76
N ILE A 151 2.28 -6.95 5.73
CA ILE A 151 3.19 -6.34 4.75
C ILE A 151 4.36 -5.69 5.47
N PHE A 152 5.57 -6.20 5.24
CA PHE A 152 6.81 -5.58 5.73
C PHE A 152 7.39 -4.64 4.70
N LEU A 153 7.89 -3.49 5.17
CA LEU A 153 8.39 -2.40 4.34
C LEU A 153 9.88 -2.18 4.61
N PHE A 154 10.67 -2.15 3.55
CA PHE A 154 12.10 -1.87 3.58
C PHE A 154 12.46 -0.79 2.56
N GLU A 155 13.57 -0.07 2.80
CA GLU A 155 14.16 0.76 1.76
C GLU A 155 14.55 -0.12 0.56
N LEU A 156 14.55 0.45 -0.65
CA LEU A 156 14.98 -0.30 -1.83
C LEU A 156 16.45 -0.72 -1.66
N PRO A 157 16.78 -2.02 -1.84
CA PRO A 157 18.17 -2.45 -1.86
C PRO A 157 18.95 -1.76 -2.98
N ASP A 158 20.25 -1.57 -2.79
CA ASP A 158 21.14 -1.12 -3.86
C ASP A 158 21.08 -2.07 -5.07
N ALA A 159 21.14 -1.53 -6.28
CA ALA A 159 21.01 -2.29 -7.53
C ALA A 159 22.12 -3.37 -7.73
N SER A 160 23.21 -3.29 -6.96
CA SER A 160 24.28 -4.29 -6.91
C SER A 160 23.94 -5.50 -6.04
N VAL A 161 22.98 -5.40 -5.13
CA VAL A 161 22.51 -6.51 -4.30
C VAL A 161 21.57 -7.39 -5.12
N ARG A 162 21.73 -8.71 -5.04
CA ARG A 162 20.94 -9.69 -5.81
C ARG A 162 20.39 -10.81 -4.94
N ASP A 163 21.10 -11.15 -3.89
CA ASP A 163 20.67 -12.16 -2.94
C ASP A 163 20.39 -11.46 -1.62
N LEU A 164 19.20 -11.67 -1.09
CA LEU A 164 18.72 -11.12 0.17
C LEU A 164 18.32 -12.24 1.11
N VAL A 165 18.29 -11.93 2.41
CA VAL A 165 17.71 -12.78 3.43
C VAL A 165 16.67 -11.96 4.18
N LEU A 166 15.43 -12.43 4.16
CA LEU A 166 14.38 -11.97 5.06
C LEU A 166 14.48 -12.79 6.34
N SER A 167 14.64 -12.10 7.46
CA SER A 167 14.67 -12.68 8.80
C SER A 167 13.39 -12.30 9.55
N LEU A 168 12.59 -13.30 9.93
CA LEU A 168 11.42 -13.12 10.78
C LEU A 168 11.76 -13.47 12.23
N PRO A 169 11.53 -12.56 13.19
CA PRO A 169 12.03 -12.67 14.55
C PRO A 169 11.31 -13.74 15.39
N PRO A 170 11.99 -14.31 16.41
CA PRO A 170 11.39 -15.15 17.44
C PRO A 170 10.15 -14.55 18.11
N SER A 171 10.06 -13.22 18.24
CA SER A 171 8.87 -12.57 18.81
C SER A 171 7.56 -12.84 18.08
N MET A 172 7.61 -13.31 16.83
CA MET A 172 6.44 -13.65 16.02
C MET A 172 6.03 -15.13 16.12
N HIS A 173 6.79 -15.95 16.85
CA HIS A 173 6.52 -17.38 17.03
C HIS A 173 6.99 -17.87 18.41
N ARG A 174 6.92 -19.18 18.70
CA ARG A 174 7.37 -19.73 20.00
C ARG A 174 8.78 -20.34 19.96
N GLY A 175 9.52 -20.06 18.90
CA GLY A 175 10.90 -20.55 18.70
C GLY A 175 11.92 -19.64 19.39
N LYS A 176 13.18 -20.06 19.39
CA LYS A 176 14.29 -19.27 19.97
C LYS A 176 15.08 -18.48 18.92
N ASN A 177 15.12 -19.00 17.70
CA ASN A 177 15.90 -18.46 16.59
C ASN A 177 14.98 -17.87 15.51
N PRO A 178 15.44 -16.85 14.77
CA PRO A 178 14.68 -16.30 13.66
C PRO A 178 14.46 -17.34 12.55
N VAL A 179 13.40 -17.14 11.78
CA VAL A 179 13.16 -17.90 10.55
C VAL A 179 13.73 -17.11 9.38
N LEU A 180 14.58 -17.74 8.57
CA LEU A 180 15.29 -17.07 7.48
C LEU A 180 14.82 -17.57 6.11
N PHE A 181 14.57 -16.63 5.20
CA PHE A 181 14.17 -16.90 3.82
C PHE A 181 15.14 -16.24 2.85
N ALA A 182 15.74 -17.02 1.95
CA ALA A 182 16.54 -16.52 0.84
C ALA A 182 15.62 -15.94 -0.23
N LEU A 183 15.82 -14.67 -0.59
CA LEU A 183 15.09 -13.97 -1.64
C LEU A 183 16.04 -13.56 -2.77
N THR A 184 15.68 -13.82 -4.03
CA THR A 184 16.40 -13.31 -5.19
C THR A 184 15.83 -11.95 -5.59
N TYR A 185 16.62 -10.90 -5.42
CA TYR A 185 16.27 -9.53 -5.74
C TYR A 185 16.66 -9.15 -7.17
N GLU A 186 15.65 -8.76 -7.94
CA GLU A 186 15.77 -8.16 -9.25
C GLU A 186 15.34 -6.70 -9.14
N PRO A 187 16.29 -5.74 -9.22
CA PRO A 187 15.95 -4.33 -9.24
C PRO A 187 15.00 -4.03 -10.39
N SER A 188 13.82 -3.54 -10.05
CA SER A 188 12.78 -3.12 -10.98
C SER A 188 12.50 -1.63 -10.83
N THR A 189 11.93 -1.03 -11.87
CA THR A 189 11.36 0.32 -11.77
C THR A 189 10.21 0.25 -10.75
N PRO A 190 10.22 1.07 -9.69
CA PRO A 190 9.14 1.05 -8.72
C PRO A 190 7.80 1.35 -9.39
N GLU A 191 6.81 0.51 -9.10
CA GLU A 191 5.46 0.71 -9.60
C GLU A 191 4.82 1.89 -8.88
N GLY A 192 4.26 2.82 -9.66
CA GLY A 192 3.43 3.88 -9.12
C GLY A 192 2.06 3.36 -8.70
N PRO A 193 1.22 4.23 -8.11
CA PRO A 193 -0.21 3.96 -7.97
C PRO A 193 -0.85 3.63 -9.31
N ALA A 194 -1.93 2.84 -9.30
CA ALA A 194 -2.64 2.50 -10.52
C ALA A 194 -3.18 3.77 -11.22
N VAL A 195 -2.98 3.84 -12.54
CA VAL A 195 -3.56 4.88 -13.40
C VAL A 195 -4.47 4.19 -14.39
N TYR A 196 -5.70 4.65 -14.46
CA TYR A 196 -6.76 4.08 -15.29
C TYR A 196 -7.02 4.93 -16.52
N GLU A 197 -7.77 4.42 -17.48
CA GLU A 197 -8.19 5.14 -18.68
C GLU A 197 -9.62 5.67 -18.54
N VAL A 198 -9.97 6.69 -19.33
CA VAL A 198 -11.35 7.19 -19.42
C VAL A 198 -12.31 6.05 -19.79
N GLY A 199 -13.46 5.99 -19.13
CA GLY A 199 -14.47 4.93 -19.29
C GLY A 199 -14.19 3.64 -18.51
N GLN A 200 -13.07 3.55 -17.78
CA GLN A 200 -12.83 2.42 -16.87
C GLN A 200 -13.51 2.65 -15.51
N SER A 201 -14.21 1.61 -15.06
CA SER A 201 -14.85 1.52 -13.74
C SER A 201 -13.80 1.11 -12.70
N ILE A 202 -13.61 1.93 -11.68
CA ILE A 202 -12.59 1.75 -10.64
C ILE A 202 -13.30 1.48 -9.31
N ASP A 203 -13.08 0.31 -8.71
CA ASP A 203 -13.71 -0.04 -7.43
C ASP A 203 -12.87 0.45 -6.24
N PHE A 204 -13.54 1.13 -5.32
CA PHE A 204 -13.04 1.56 -4.01
C PHE A 204 -13.95 0.99 -2.93
N GLU A 205 -13.69 -0.25 -2.54
CA GLU A 205 -14.42 -0.96 -1.47
C GLU A 205 -15.95 -0.87 -1.65
N GLY A 206 -16.43 -1.30 -2.82
CA GLY A 206 -17.85 -1.32 -3.15
C GLY A 206 -18.42 0.02 -3.61
N VAL A 207 -17.59 1.04 -3.86
CA VAL A 207 -17.99 2.24 -4.58
C VAL A 207 -17.19 2.31 -5.88
N SER A 208 -17.89 2.22 -7.01
CA SER A 208 -17.26 2.36 -8.32
C SER A 208 -17.21 3.82 -8.75
N PHE A 209 -16.03 4.29 -9.15
CA PHE A 209 -15.80 5.58 -9.79
C PHE A 209 -15.45 5.39 -11.27
N GLU A 210 -16.04 6.18 -12.16
CA GLU A 210 -15.76 6.16 -13.59
C GLU A 210 -15.68 7.60 -14.11
N VAL A 211 -14.61 7.96 -14.83
CA VAL A 211 -14.60 9.17 -15.66
C VAL A 211 -15.33 8.83 -16.96
N THR A 212 -16.50 9.41 -17.18
CA THR A 212 -17.41 9.03 -18.26
C THR A 212 -17.21 9.85 -19.52
N ALA A 213 -16.79 11.11 -19.39
CA ALA A 213 -16.52 11.99 -20.52
C ALA A 213 -15.51 13.09 -20.17
N VAL A 214 -14.85 13.61 -21.20
CA VAL A 214 -13.99 14.79 -21.13
C VAL A 214 -14.30 15.67 -22.32
N ASP A 215 -14.65 16.93 -22.09
CA ASP A 215 -15.00 17.89 -23.13
C ASP A 215 -14.40 19.28 -22.91
N GLN A 216 -14.30 20.05 -23.99
CA GLN A 216 -13.91 21.46 -23.97
C GLN A 216 -15.12 22.29 -24.39
N SER A 217 -15.65 23.11 -23.48
CA SER A 217 -16.90 23.83 -23.73
C SER A 217 -17.01 25.13 -22.93
N TYR A 218 -17.88 26.03 -23.40
CA TYR A 218 -18.40 27.12 -22.57
C TYR A 218 -19.46 26.56 -21.64
N ILE A 219 -19.30 26.76 -20.34
CA ILE A 219 -20.18 26.18 -19.34
C ILE A 219 -21.33 27.12 -19.07
N LYS A 220 -22.56 26.61 -19.17
CA LYS A 220 -23.75 27.37 -18.79
C LYS A 220 -23.79 27.53 -17.28
N LEU A 221 -23.96 28.78 -16.85
CA LEU A 221 -23.92 29.20 -15.45
C LEU A 221 -25.28 29.72 -15.03
N LYS A 222 -25.57 29.56 -13.74
CA LYS A 222 -26.76 30.11 -13.10
C LYS A 222 -26.36 30.84 -11.83
N ASP A 223 -26.84 32.07 -11.66
CA ASP A 223 -26.64 32.82 -10.41
C ASP A 223 -27.77 32.58 -9.40
N SER A 224 -27.57 33.05 -8.16
CA SER A 224 -28.56 32.96 -7.07
C SER A 224 -29.86 33.73 -7.32
N SER A 225 -29.96 34.50 -8.41
CA SER A 225 -31.16 35.20 -8.85
C SER A 225 -31.78 34.55 -10.09
N ASP A 226 -31.43 33.29 -10.36
CA ASP A 226 -31.84 32.51 -11.53
C ASP A 226 -31.46 33.14 -12.87
N LYS A 227 -30.48 34.04 -12.92
CA LYS A 227 -29.98 34.57 -14.18
C LYS A 227 -29.03 33.57 -14.80
N GLU A 228 -29.30 33.25 -16.06
CA GLU A 228 -28.45 32.38 -16.87
C GLU A 228 -27.31 33.19 -17.50
N GLY A 229 -26.15 32.54 -17.63
CA GLY A 229 -24.98 33.07 -18.30
C GLY A 229 -24.08 31.94 -18.78
N TYR A 230 -22.87 32.29 -19.22
CA TYR A 230 -21.85 31.33 -19.63
C TYR A 230 -20.50 31.70 -19.01
N SER A 231 -19.59 30.73 -18.93
CA SER A 231 -18.19 31.02 -18.64
C SER A 231 -17.62 32.01 -19.66
N ALA A 232 -16.69 32.87 -19.23
CA ALA A 232 -16.08 33.85 -20.11
C ALA A 232 -15.19 33.19 -21.17
N ASP A 233 -14.48 32.12 -20.76
CA ASP A 233 -13.59 31.33 -21.59
C ASP A 233 -14.10 29.87 -21.65
N PRO A 234 -13.76 29.11 -22.71
CA PRO A 234 -14.00 27.68 -22.72
C PRO A 234 -13.10 27.00 -21.69
N VAL A 235 -13.65 26.02 -21.00
CA VAL A 235 -12.97 25.28 -19.93
C VAL A 235 -12.90 23.80 -20.30
N LEU A 236 -12.05 23.06 -19.59
CA LEU A 236 -12.03 21.62 -19.66
C LEU A 236 -13.00 21.06 -18.60
N ARG A 237 -13.98 20.28 -19.04
CA ARG A 237 -14.96 19.58 -18.20
C ARG A 237 -14.63 18.10 -18.18
N ILE A 238 -14.63 17.53 -16.98
CA ILE A 238 -14.41 16.10 -16.74
C ILE A 238 -15.63 15.57 -16.00
N ASP A 239 -16.48 14.83 -16.72
CA ASP A 239 -17.64 14.17 -16.17
C ASP A 239 -17.26 12.83 -15.54
N TYR A 240 -17.85 12.57 -14.39
CA TYR A 240 -17.65 11.31 -13.68
C TYR A 240 -18.95 10.80 -13.06
N LYS A 241 -18.94 9.50 -12.79
CA LYS A 241 -20.05 8.77 -12.20
C LYS A 241 -19.55 7.97 -11.02
N LEU A 242 -20.26 8.07 -9.90
CA LEU A 242 -20.09 7.20 -8.74
C LEU A 242 -21.27 6.25 -8.67
N THR A 243 -21.00 4.96 -8.40
CA THR A 243 -22.02 3.94 -8.20
C THR A 243 -21.76 3.24 -6.87
N ASN A 244 -22.71 3.32 -5.95
CA ASN A 244 -22.63 2.57 -4.70
C ASN A 244 -23.06 1.13 -4.96
N GLN A 245 -22.10 0.21 -4.97
CA GLN A 245 -22.30 -1.22 -5.14
C GLN A 245 -22.43 -1.97 -3.79
N GLY A 246 -22.26 -1.25 -2.67
CA GLY A 246 -22.44 -1.78 -1.33
C GLY A 246 -23.92 -1.85 -0.91
N GLU A 247 -24.12 -2.32 0.33
CA GLU A 247 -25.46 -2.51 0.92
C GLU A 247 -25.95 -1.29 1.72
N GLU A 248 -25.03 -0.46 2.21
CA GLU A 248 -25.34 0.75 2.98
C GLU A 248 -25.20 2.01 2.12
N ALA A 249 -25.94 3.06 2.47
CA ALA A 249 -25.81 4.34 1.79
C ALA A 249 -24.43 4.98 2.05
N VAL A 250 -23.90 5.68 1.06
CA VAL A 250 -22.58 6.35 1.13
C VAL A 250 -22.77 7.84 0.94
N SER A 251 -22.11 8.65 1.78
CA SER A 251 -22.07 10.09 1.61
C SER A 251 -21.07 10.48 0.52
N PHE A 252 -21.48 11.38 -0.37
CA PHE A 252 -20.64 11.96 -1.41
C PHE A 252 -20.60 13.48 -1.27
N GLU A 253 -19.40 14.00 -1.03
CA GLU A 253 -19.07 15.42 -0.99
C GLU A 253 -18.30 15.78 -2.27
N PRO A 254 -18.87 16.49 -3.24
CA PRO A 254 -18.21 16.72 -4.54
C PRO A 254 -17.01 17.69 -4.49
N GLY A 255 -16.84 18.43 -3.38
CA GLY A 255 -15.64 19.26 -3.16
C GLY A 255 -15.50 20.46 -4.11
N HIS A 256 -16.58 20.91 -4.75
CA HIS A 256 -16.57 22.05 -5.69
C HIS A 256 -16.32 23.40 -5.02
N ARG A 257 -16.81 23.55 -3.79
CA ARG A 257 -16.76 24.81 -3.02
C ARG A 257 -15.87 24.70 -1.80
N ASP A 258 -14.95 23.74 -1.80
CA ASP A 258 -14.26 23.33 -0.59
C ASP A 258 -13.40 24.47 -0.02
N LEU A 259 -13.84 24.98 1.13
CA LEU A 259 -13.16 25.97 1.98
C LEU A 259 -12.48 25.28 3.18
N SER A 260 -12.63 23.96 3.34
CA SER A 260 -12.28 23.20 4.54
C SER A 260 -10.83 22.68 4.58
N GLY A 261 -10.05 22.92 3.52
CA GLY A 261 -8.66 22.44 3.42
C GLY A 261 -8.51 21.03 2.86
N ARG A 262 -9.61 20.30 2.63
CA ARG A 262 -9.63 19.06 1.83
C ARG A 262 -9.29 19.36 0.36
N GLN A 263 -8.50 18.49 -0.25
CA GLN A 263 -8.03 18.69 -1.62
C GLN A 263 -9.04 18.09 -2.59
N GLY A 264 -9.94 18.89 -3.17
CA GLY A 264 -10.83 18.38 -4.23
C GLY A 264 -10.09 17.96 -5.51
N ALA A 265 -10.85 17.62 -6.56
CA ALA A 265 -10.35 17.16 -7.85
C ALA A 265 -9.12 17.93 -8.36
N ARG A 266 -8.13 17.21 -8.88
CA ARG A 266 -6.89 17.76 -9.44
C ARG A 266 -6.72 17.33 -10.88
N LEU A 267 -5.98 18.15 -11.61
CA LEU A 267 -5.60 17.86 -12.98
C LEU A 267 -4.15 18.23 -13.16
N GLN A 268 -3.36 17.31 -13.70
CA GLN A 268 -1.94 17.48 -13.91
C GLN A 268 -1.61 17.25 -15.39
N SER A 269 -0.66 18.00 -15.91
CA SER A 269 0.07 17.67 -17.13
C SER A 269 1.44 17.12 -16.76
N ALA A 270 2.21 16.69 -17.76
CA ALA A 270 3.60 16.27 -17.55
C ALA A 270 4.50 17.35 -16.91
N THR A 271 4.11 18.63 -16.95
CA THR A 271 4.97 19.75 -16.53
C THR A 271 4.39 20.64 -15.44
N ALA A 272 3.09 20.59 -15.21
CA ALA A 272 2.41 21.47 -14.24
C ALA A 272 1.04 20.95 -13.85
N SER A 273 0.60 21.30 -12.64
CA SER A 273 -0.81 21.20 -12.24
C SER A 273 -1.64 22.30 -12.90
N LEU A 274 -2.85 21.94 -13.35
CA LEU A 274 -3.80 22.87 -13.93
C LEU A 274 -4.73 23.42 -12.85
N ASN A 275 -5.13 24.68 -13.00
CA ASN A 275 -6.03 25.31 -12.04
C ASN A 275 -7.46 24.78 -12.22
N ARG A 276 -8.14 24.53 -11.09
CA ARG A 276 -9.59 24.37 -11.08
C ARG A 276 -10.25 25.71 -11.39
N VAL A 277 -11.32 25.69 -12.19
CA VAL A 277 -12.14 26.87 -12.44
C VAL A 277 -12.88 27.24 -11.15
N ARG A 278 -12.63 28.44 -10.65
CA ARG A 278 -13.32 28.97 -9.47
C ARG A 278 -14.48 29.84 -9.90
N LEU A 279 -15.69 29.33 -9.73
CA LEU A 279 -16.90 30.11 -9.94
C LEU A 279 -17.13 31.08 -8.77
N PRO A 280 -17.75 32.25 -9.01
CA PRO A 280 -18.22 33.13 -7.94
C PRO A 280 -19.12 32.38 -6.94
N SER A 281 -19.08 32.75 -5.66
CA SER A 281 -19.79 32.04 -4.59
C SER A 281 -21.32 31.97 -4.76
N ASN A 282 -21.88 32.89 -5.54
CA ASN A 282 -23.31 32.98 -5.87
C ASN A 282 -23.65 32.37 -7.24
N THR A 283 -22.72 31.64 -7.87
CA THR A 283 -22.90 31.04 -9.19
C THR A 283 -22.66 29.53 -9.13
N THR A 284 -23.41 28.78 -9.93
CA THR A 284 -23.24 27.34 -10.13
C THR A 284 -23.20 27.01 -11.61
N ALA A 285 -22.50 25.94 -11.98
CA ALA A 285 -22.55 25.38 -13.32
C ALA A 285 -23.80 24.50 -13.43
N GLU A 286 -24.55 24.64 -14.52
CA GLU A 286 -25.77 23.85 -14.74
C GLU A 286 -25.45 22.35 -14.76
N GLY A 287 -26.14 21.58 -13.91
CA GLY A 287 -25.97 20.14 -13.76
C GLY A 287 -24.88 19.71 -12.78
N GLN A 288 -24.11 20.64 -12.20
CA GLN A 288 -23.13 20.32 -11.16
C GLN A 288 -23.84 20.12 -9.82
N LEU A 289 -23.39 19.15 -9.02
CA LEU A 289 -23.94 18.98 -7.67
C LEU A 289 -23.58 20.15 -6.77
N GLU A 290 -24.57 20.77 -6.13
CA GLU A 290 -24.34 21.96 -5.30
C GLU A 290 -24.05 21.65 -3.83
N ARG A 291 -24.38 20.43 -3.39
CA ARG A 291 -24.34 20.01 -1.99
C ARG A 291 -23.97 18.54 -1.88
N ASP A 292 -23.51 18.18 -0.69
CA ASP A 292 -23.29 16.80 -0.30
C ASP A 292 -24.56 15.99 -0.55
N THR A 293 -24.38 14.79 -1.08
CA THR A 293 -25.45 13.91 -1.53
C THR A 293 -25.25 12.54 -0.95
N GLU A 294 -26.33 11.90 -0.53
CA GLU A 294 -26.30 10.50 -0.14
C GLU A 294 -26.57 9.62 -1.37
N ILE A 295 -25.69 8.65 -1.61
CA ILE A 295 -25.82 7.65 -2.68
C ILE A 295 -26.36 6.36 -2.06
N ALA A 296 -27.64 6.07 -2.29
CA ALA A 296 -28.27 4.84 -1.82
C ALA A 296 -27.61 3.59 -2.46
N ALA A 297 -27.71 2.46 -1.76
CA ALA A 297 -27.23 1.17 -2.25
C ALA A 297 -27.79 0.83 -3.65
N GLY A 298 -26.92 0.40 -4.55
CA GLY A 298 -27.25 0.06 -5.94
C GLY A 298 -27.55 1.25 -6.85
N THR A 299 -27.41 2.49 -6.37
CA THR A 299 -27.69 3.70 -7.16
C THR A 299 -26.40 4.41 -7.59
N SER A 300 -26.56 5.32 -8.55
CA SER A 300 -25.45 6.13 -9.07
C SER A 300 -25.77 7.62 -8.99
N VAL A 301 -24.72 8.42 -8.87
CA VAL A 301 -24.75 9.86 -9.06
C VAL A 301 -23.73 10.26 -10.13
N THR A 302 -24.04 11.30 -10.89
CA THR A 302 -23.14 11.89 -11.89
C THR A 302 -22.85 13.32 -11.50
N ASP A 303 -21.63 13.75 -11.74
CA ASP A 303 -21.18 15.10 -11.47
C ASP A 303 -19.92 15.40 -12.32
N PHE A 304 -19.39 16.61 -12.25
CA PHE A 304 -18.23 16.98 -13.05
C PHE A 304 -17.32 18.01 -12.39
N ALA A 305 -16.04 17.96 -12.75
CA ALA A 305 -15.03 18.94 -12.35
C ALA A 305 -14.64 19.84 -13.54
N LEU A 306 -14.37 21.11 -13.25
CA LEU A 306 -13.99 22.12 -14.23
C LEU A 306 -12.56 22.60 -14.00
N PHE A 307 -11.76 22.63 -15.06
CA PHE A 307 -10.37 23.07 -15.06
C PHE A 307 -10.11 24.09 -16.16
N GLU A 308 -9.14 24.97 -15.93
CA GLU A 308 -8.60 25.81 -16.99
C GLU A 308 -8.08 24.92 -18.12
N ARG A 309 -8.42 25.26 -19.36
CA ARG A 309 -7.99 24.51 -20.52
C ARG A 309 -6.51 24.82 -20.81
N PRO A 310 -5.62 23.82 -20.93
CA PRO A 310 -4.24 24.05 -21.35
C PRO A 310 -4.17 24.29 -22.87
N ASP A 311 -3.20 25.10 -23.30
CA ASP A 311 -2.95 25.32 -24.74
C ASP A 311 -2.36 24.09 -25.43
N ALA A 312 -1.59 23.28 -24.69
CA ALA A 312 -1.06 21.99 -25.14
C ALA A 312 -0.66 21.14 -23.92
N ALA A 313 -0.93 19.84 -23.95
CA ALA A 313 -0.54 18.91 -22.89
C ALA A 313 -0.21 17.49 -23.38
N GLY A 314 -0.79 17.04 -24.50
CA GLY A 314 -0.64 15.68 -25.03
C GLY A 314 -1.41 14.64 -24.20
N SER A 315 -1.15 14.60 -22.89
CA SER A 315 -1.93 13.87 -21.91
C SER A 315 -2.10 14.67 -20.61
N LEU A 316 -3.17 14.36 -19.91
CA LEU A 316 -3.50 14.91 -18.60
C LEU A 316 -3.75 13.75 -17.63
N THR A 317 -3.51 13.98 -16.35
CA THR A 317 -3.84 13.04 -15.28
C THR A 317 -4.84 13.71 -14.36
N PHE A 318 -6.06 13.19 -14.37
CA PHE A 318 -7.11 13.58 -13.44
C PHE A 318 -6.95 12.78 -12.15
N GLU A 319 -6.99 13.48 -11.01
CA GLU A 319 -6.98 12.84 -9.71
C GLU A 319 -8.21 13.27 -8.89
N PHE A 320 -8.83 12.31 -8.22
CA PHE A 320 -9.96 12.57 -7.33
C PHE A 320 -9.80 11.75 -6.04
N PRO A 321 -9.70 12.38 -4.86
CA PRO A 321 -9.55 11.63 -3.62
C PRO A 321 -10.80 10.85 -3.26
N ALA A 322 -10.62 9.62 -2.77
CA ALA A 322 -11.75 8.74 -2.45
C ALA A 322 -12.47 9.13 -1.15
N ASP A 323 -11.85 10.00 -0.33
CA ASP A 323 -12.41 10.48 0.94
C ASP A 323 -13.70 11.28 0.73
N HIS A 324 -13.81 11.95 -0.41
CA HIS A 324 -15.02 12.61 -0.91
C HIS A 324 -16.21 11.66 -1.04
N PHE A 325 -16.01 10.34 -1.10
CA PHE A 325 -17.08 9.34 -1.06
C PHE A 325 -16.86 8.31 0.06
N ALA A 326 -16.29 8.75 1.18
CA ALA A 326 -16.07 7.96 2.40
C ALA A 326 -15.31 6.65 2.16
N ARG A 327 -14.28 6.71 1.32
CA ARG A 327 -13.35 5.60 1.03
C ARG A 327 -11.91 6.08 1.08
N SER A 328 -10.99 5.14 1.22
CA SER A 328 -9.55 5.44 1.20
C SER A 328 -8.98 5.22 -0.21
N GLY A 329 -7.93 5.96 -0.56
CA GLY A 329 -7.29 5.91 -1.88
C GLY A 329 -7.51 7.15 -2.75
N LYS A 330 -6.99 7.11 -3.97
CA LYS A 330 -7.08 8.21 -4.92
C LYS A 330 -7.36 7.66 -6.31
N VAL A 331 -8.41 8.17 -6.95
CA VAL A 331 -8.66 7.94 -8.37
C VAL A 331 -7.54 8.61 -9.16
N ARG A 332 -6.93 7.91 -10.13
CA ARG A 332 -6.06 8.51 -11.14
C ARG A 332 -6.46 8.04 -12.52
N VAL A 333 -6.82 8.97 -13.39
CA VAL A 333 -7.23 8.68 -14.76
C VAL A 333 -6.34 9.43 -15.75
N SER A 334 -5.72 8.70 -16.66
CA SER A 334 -5.05 9.22 -17.84
C SER A 334 -6.10 9.70 -18.84
N ILE A 335 -5.97 10.95 -19.26
CA ILE A 335 -6.86 11.63 -20.20
C ILE A 335 -6.01 12.03 -21.42
N PRO A 336 -6.21 11.40 -22.59
CA PRO A 336 -5.66 11.91 -23.83
C PRO A 336 -6.16 13.33 -24.09
N PHE A 337 -5.27 14.26 -24.43
CA PHE A 337 -5.66 15.66 -24.61
C PHE A 337 -5.12 16.25 -25.91
N GLU A 338 -6.05 16.71 -26.74
CA GLU A 338 -5.80 17.56 -27.89
C GLU A 338 -6.62 18.86 -27.75
N PRO A 339 -6.00 20.04 -27.92
CA PRO A 339 -6.73 21.30 -27.95
C PRO A 339 -7.78 21.29 -29.06
N ALA A 340 -9.03 21.61 -28.71
CA ALA A 340 -10.12 21.72 -29.66
C ALA A 340 -10.52 23.19 -29.85
N GLU A 341 -10.90 23.56 -31.07
CA GLU A 341 -11.60 24.81 -31.31
C GLU A 341 -13.02 24.69 -30.73
N VAL A 342 -13.36 25.56 -29.78
CA VAL A 342 -14.65 25.54 -29.10
C VAL A 342 -15.53 26.63 -29.66
N ALA A 343 -16.63 26.21 -30.30
CA ALA A 343 -17.60 27.15 -30.84
C ALA A 343 -18.26 27.96 -29.71
N VAL A 344 -18.28 29.28 -29.86
CA VAL A 344 -19.00 30.18 -28.95
C VAL A 344 -20.51 29.88 -29.05
N PRO A 345 -21.22 29.67 -27.93
CA PRO A 345 -22.68 29.51 -27.90
C PRO A 345 -23.40 30.66 -28.60
N GLU A 346 -24.48 30.35 -29.32
CA GLU A 346 -25.27 31.36 -30.07
C GLU A 346 -25.88 32.42 -29.14
N GLU A 347 -26.20 32.03 -27.90
CA GLU A 347 -26.69 32.89 -26.84
C GLU A 347 -25.67 33.98 -26.46
N MET A 348 -24.38 33.64 -26.44
CA MET A 348 -23.31 34.59 -26.15
C MET A 348 -23.09 35.57 -27.31
N LYS A 349 -23.19 35.10 -28.56
CA LYS A 349 -23.07 35.95 -29.76
C LYS A 349 -24.15 37.03 -29.84
N LYS A 350 -25.32 36.79 -29.24
CA LYS A 350 -26.44 37.75 -29.21
C LYS A 350 -26.26 38.86 -28.17
N ALA A 351 -25.51 38.60 -27.09
CA ALA A 351 -25.26 39.56 -26.02
C ALA A 351 -24.22 40.64 -26.38
N GLU A 352 -23.44 40.42 -27.45
CA GLU A 352 -22.41 41.37 -27.94
C GLU A 352 -22.91 42.39 -28.98
N LYS A 353 -24.22 42.40 -29.32
CA LYS A 353 -24.84 43.35 -30.27
C LYS A 353 -25.65 44.43 -29.56
#